data_AF-A0A1Z9F464-F1
#
_entry.id   AF-A0A1Z9F464-F1
#
_cell.length_a   1.000
_cell.length_b   1.000
_cell.length_c   1.000
_cell.angle_alpha   90.00
_cell.angle_beta   90.00
_cell.angle_gamma   90.00
#
_symmetry.space_group_name_H-M   'P 1'
#
loop_
_entity.id
_entity.type
_entity.pdbx_description
1 polymer ?
#
loop_
_entity_poly.entity_id
_entity_poly.type
_entity_poly.pdbx_seq_one_letter_code
_entity_poly.pdbx_strand_id
1 'polypeptide(L)'
;NVVDPEPHFDIPIEEDWAKYEYEMPNGEVIEGRLAIKGTIDLVTKIDDDTIEVIDWKTGRRLDWATGQEKDYKKLTTDAQLLLYNYAISKLYPDYKQAIMTIFFVKDGGPFSMCFDKEDQDKFLGMFHHILLDILCLK
;
A
#
# COMPACT_ATOMS: atom_id res chain seq x y z
N ASN A 1 -5.29 4.17 -21.67
CA ASN A 1 -6.22 5.18 -21.14
C ASN A 1 -5.80 5.54 -19.73
N VAL A 2 -5.48 6.80 -19.44
CA VAL A 2 -5.16 7.26 -18.07
C VAL A 2 -6.47 7.43 -17.30
N VAL A 3 -6.53 6.91 -16.08
CA VAL A 3 -7.66 7.09 -15.15
C VAL A 3 -7.37 8.27 -14.24
N ASP A 4 -6.22 8.24 -13.55
CA ASP A 4 -5.83 9.29 -12.62
C ASP A 4 -4.29 9.37 -12.50
N PRO A 5 -3.67 10.53 -12.78
CA PRO A 5 -2.27 10.78 -12.48
C PRO A 5 -2.08 11.27 -11.05
N GLU A 6 -1.13 10.69 -10.32
CA GLU A 6 -0.77 11.09 -8.96
C GLU A 6 -1.94 11.12 -7.93
N PRO A 7 -2.87 10.14 -7.90
CA PRO A 7 -3.97 10.17 -6.93
C PRO A 7 -3.43 10.13 -5.49
N HIS A 8 -3.87 11.13 -4.72
CA HIS A 8 -3.63 11.20 -3.29
C HIS A 8 -4.68 10.39 -2.54
N PHE A 9 -4.27 9.76 -1.44
CA PHE A 9 -5.19 9.10 -0.53
C PHE A 9 -4.86 9.42 0.92
N ASP A 10 -5.91 9.50 1.71
CA ASP A 10 -5.91 9.64 3.17
C ASP A 10 -7.10 8.80 3.66
N ILE A 11 -6.84 7.55 4.02
CA ILE A 11 -7.87 6.52 4.23
C ILE A 11 -7.77 6.03 5.68
N PRO A 12 -8.80 6.24 6.52
CA PRO A 12 -8.84 5.66 7.85
C PRO A 12 -8.95 4.14 7.78
N ILE A 13 -8.31 3.45 8.72
CA ILE A 13 -8.42 2.01 8.88
C ILE A 13 -9.65 1.71 9.75
N GLU A 14 -10.64 1.03 9.14
CA GLU A 14 -11.93 0.76 9.77
C GLU A 14 -11.90 -0.36 10.82
N GLU A 15 -10.79 -1.08 10.93
CA GLU A 15 -10.58 -2.13 11.91
C GLU A 15 -10.63 -1.60 13.36
N ASP A 16 -11.17 -2.39 14.29
CA ASP A 16 -11.32 -1.94 15.68
C ASP A 16 -9.98 -1.66 16.38
N TRP A 17 -8.93 -2.43 16.06
CA TRP A 17 -7.59 -2.23 16.62
C TRP A 17 -6.93 -0.93 16.15
N ALA A 18 -7.48 -0.27 15.11
CA ALA A 18 -6.95 1.01 14.64
C ALA A 18 -7.51 2.22 15.40
N LYS A 19 -8.50 2.03 16.29
CA LYS A 19 -9.02 3.11 17.14
C LYS A 19 -7.99 3.48 18.21
N TYR A 20 -7.83 4.77 18.46
CA TYR A 20 -7.04 5.27 19.58
C TYR A 20 -7.81 6.34 20.34
N GLU A 21 -7.53 6.41 21.64
CA GLU A 21 -8.01 7.43 22.56
C GLU A 21 -6.84 7.78 23.49
N TYR A 22 -6.54 9.07 23.61
CA TYR A 22 -5.42 9.55 24.41
C TYR A 22 -5.80 10.83 25.17
N GLU A 23 -5.64 10.80 26.49
CA GLU A 23 -5.80 11.97 27.34
C GLU A 23 -4.51 12.79 27.36
N MET A 24 -4.60 14.03 26.88
CA MET A 24 -3.52 14.99 26.86
C MET A 24 -3.25 15.56 28.27
N PRO A 25 -2.03 16.07 28.56
CA PRO A 25 -1.72 16.64 29.88
C PRO A 25 -2.60 17.81 30.33
N ASN A 26 -3.33 18.45 29.41
CA ASN A 26 -4.29 19.52 29.67
C ASN A 26 -5.72 19.01 29.99
N GLY A 27 -5.94 17.69 30.03
CA GLY A 27 -7.24 17.05 30.24
C GLY A 27 -8.12 16.93 28.99
N GLU A 28 -7.59 17.28 27.81
CA GLU A 28 -8.27 17.08 26.53
C GLU A 28 -8.14 15.63 26.06
N VAL A 29 -9.24 15.01 25.65
CA VAL A 29 -9.23 13.66 25.08
C VAL A 29 -9.16 13.75 23.56
N ILE A 30 -8.12 13.15 22.97
CA ILE A 30 -7.97 13.01 21.53
C ILE A 30 -8.37 11.58 21.16
N GLU A 31 -9.41 11.45 20.35
CA GLU A 31 -9.86 10.18 19.78
C GLU A 31 -9.71 10.18 18.25
N GLY A 32 -9.54 8.99 17.68
CA GLY A 32 -9.45 8.84 16.24
C GLY A 32 -9.18 7.41 15.80
N ARG A 33 -8.86 7.27 14.51
CA ARG A 33 -8.42 6.02 13.90
C ARG A 33 -7.10 6.25 13.19
N LEU A 34 -6.24 5.23 13.24
CA LEU A 34 -5.05 5.20 12.38
C LEU A 34 -5.49 5.24 10.92
N ALA A 35 -4.73 5.95 10.11
CA ALA A 35 -4.99 6.13 8.69
C ALA A 35 -3.74 5.85 7.87
N ILE A 36 -3.94 5.45 6.63
CA ILE A 36 -2.88 5.38 5.62
C ILE A 36 -2.95 6.59 4.71
N LYS A 37 -1.79 7.16 4.41
CA LYS A 37 -1.69 8.33 3.56
C LYS A 37 -0.56 8.16 2.56
N GLY A 38 -0.80 8.60 1.33
CA GLY A 38 0.22 8.56 0.29
C GLY A 38 -0.25 9.10 -1.04
N THR A 39 0.60 8.91 -2.03
CA THR A 39 0.37 9.24 -3.44
C THR A 39 0.81 8.05 -4.27
N ILE A 40 0.01 7.71 -5.26
CA ILE A 40 0.29 6.64 -6.23
C ILE A 40 0.70 7.32 -7.53
N ASP A 41 1.73 6.87 -8.24
CA ASP A 41 2.24 7.62 -9.41
C ASP A 41 1.24 7.69 -10.57
N LEU A 42 0.69 6.55 -11.01
CA LEU A 42 -0.26 6.52 -12.12
C LEU A 42 -1.27 5.38 -12.02
N VAL A 43 -2.53 5.67 -12.33
CA VAL A 43 -3.58 4.68 -12.55
C VAL A 43 -4.05 4.72 -13.99
N THR A 44 -4.10 3.57 -14.63
CA THR A 44 -4.55 3.40 -16.02
C THR A 44 -5.66 2.35 -16.11
N LYS A 45 -6.52 2.49 -17.12
CA LYS A 45 -7.59 1.53 -17.40
C LYS A 45 -7.10 0.52 -18.44
N ILE A 46 -7.19 -0.77 -18.09
CA ILE A 46 -6.92 -1.88 -19.00
C ILE A 46 -8.20 -2.27 -19.73
N ASP A 47 -9.27 -2.51 -18.98
CA ASP A 47 -10.61 -2.81 -19.48
C ASP A 47 -11.69 -2.31 -18.49
N ASP A 48 -12.95 -2.66 -18.69
CA ASP A 48 -14.07 -2.17 -17.88
C ASP A 48 -14.04 -2.64 -16.42
N ASP A 49 -13.40 -3.77 -16.13
CA ASP A 49 -13.32 -4.36 -14.79
C ASP A 49 -11.91 -4.28 -14.19
N THR A 50 -10.90 -3.86 -14.96
CA THR A 50 -9.48 -3.93 -14.59
C THR A 50 -8.75 -2.60 -14.75
N ILE A 51 -8.04 -2.19 -13.70
CA ILE A 51 -7.04 -1.11 -13.72
C ILE A 51 -5.63 -1.65 -13.55
N GLU A 52 -4.66 -0.90 -14.05
CA GLU A 52 -3.24 -1.08 -13.77
C GLU A 52 -2.70 0.17 -13.10
N VAL A 53 -2.00 -0.06 -11.99
CA VAL A 53 -1.35 0.96 -11.19
C VAL A 53 0.14 0.82 -11.40
N ILE A 54 0.80 1.90 -11.81
CA ILE A 54 2.21 1.91 -12.17
C ILE A 54 2.96 2.79 -11.18
N ASP A 55 4.01 2.26 -10.57
CA ASP A 55 4.94 2.97 -9.68
C ASP A 55 6.35 2.94 -10.28
N TRP A 56 7.00 4.10 -10.41
CA TRP A 56 8.33 4.20 -11.02
C TRP A 56 9.42 4.29 -9.98
N LYS A 57 10.42 3.41 -10.12
CA LYS A 57 11.65 3.45 -9.33
C LYS A 57 12.84 3.82 -10.21
N THR A 58 13.56 4.85 -9.80
CA THR A 58 14.83 5.27 -10.43
C THR A 58 16.02 4.39 -10.00
N GLY A 59 15.85 3.63 -8.92
CA GLY A 59 16.86 2.74 -8.36
C GLY A 59 16.94 1.38 -9.06
N ARG A 60 17.87 0.57 -8.55
CA ARG A 60 17.98 -0.85 -8.87
C ARG A 60 16.93 -1.67 -8.10
N ARG A 61 16.54 -2.83 -8.61
CA ARG A 61 15.68 -3.83 -7.98
C ARG A 61 16.45 -4.59 -6.90
N LEU A 62 16.90 -3.86 -5.90
CA LEU A 62 17.65 -4.35 -4.76
C LEU A 62 16.90 -4.04 -3.47
N ASP A 63 16.96 -4.97 -2.53
CA ASP A 63 16.81 -4.67 -1.13
C ASP A 63 18.09 -3.98 -0.67
N TRP A 64 18.00 -2.69 -0.34
CA TRP A 64 19.15 -1.88 0.03
C TRP A 64 19.73 -2.24 1.40
N ALA A 65 18.96 -2.90 2.27
CA ALA A 65 19.46 -3.33 3.58
C ALA A 65 20.30 -4.61 3.46
N THR A 66 19.88 -5.55 2.61
CA THR A 66 20.54 -6.86 2.46
C THR A 66 21.46 -6.95 1.24
N GLY A 67 21.34 -6.01 0.30
CA GLY A 67 22.02 -6.02 -1.00
C GLY A 67 21.49 -7.10 -1.96
N GLN A 68 20.46 -7.85 -1.58
CA GLN A 68 19.90 -8.91 -2.39
C GLN A 68 18.91 -8.37 -3.42
N GLU A 69 18.82 -9.04 -4.55
CA GLU A 69 17.80 -8.74 -5.56
C GLU A 69 16.39 -8.98 -5.01
N LYS A 70 15.46 -8.08 -5.35
CA LYS A 70 14.02 -8.25 -5.05
C LYS A 70 13.39 -9.11 -6.15
N ASP A 71 13.38 -10.42 -5.96
CA ASP A 71 12.66 -11.32 -6.86
C ASP A 71 11.13 -11.13 -6.78
N TYR A 72 10.40 -11.80 -7.66
CA TYR A 72 8.94 -11.73 -7.70
C TYR A 72 8.30 -12.06 -6.34
N LYS A 73 8.82 -13.08 -5.64
CA LYS A 73 8.29 -13.50 -4.34
C LYS A 73 8.43 -12.38 -3.29
N LYS A 74 9.58 -11.71 -3.24
CA LYS A 74 9.80 -10.56 -2.38
C LYS A 74 8.88 -9.39 -2.73
N LEU A 75 8.62 -9.14 -4.01
CA LEU A 75 7.70 -8.09 -4.46
C LEU A 75 6.24 -8.37 -4.05
N THR A 76 5.80 -9.64 -4.06
CA THR A 76 4.45 -10.01 -3.57
C THR A 76 4.26 -9.87 -2.05
N THR A 77 5.32 -9.59 -1.31
CA THR A 77 5.29 -9.36 0.14
C THR A 77 5.81 -7.97 0.50
N ASP A 78 6.05 -7.11 -0.48
CA ASP A 78 6.59 -5.77 -0.25
C ASP A 78 5.52 -4.87 0.37
N ALA A 79 5.88 -4.20 1.47
CA ALA A 79 4.95 -3.40 2.25
C ALA A 79 4.33 -2.24 1.45
N GLN A 80 5.10 -1.60 0.56
CA GLN A 80 4.59 -0.50 -0.25
C GLN A 80 3.54 -0.99 -1.26
N LEU A 81 3.83 -2.12 -1.92
CA LEU A 81 2.95 -2.68 -2.93
C LEU A 81 1.64 -3.21 -2.33
N LEU A 82 1.72 -3.85 -1.16
CA LEU A 82 0.54 -4.28 -0.40
C LEU A 82 -0.30 -3.09 0.08
N LEU A 83 0.34 -2.00 0.53
CA LEU A 83 -0.35 -0.77 0.93
C LEU A 83 -1.10 -0.13 -0.25
N TYR A 84 -0.45 -0.02 -1.41
CA TYR A 84 -1.09 0.52 -2.61
C TYR A 84 -2.24 -0.35 -3.10
N ASN A 85 -2.10 -1.68 -3.07
CA ASN A 85 -3.21 -2.58 -3.38
C ASN A 85 -4.41 -2.33 -2.46
N TYR A 86 -4.19 -2.19 -1.15
CA TYR A 86 -5.24 -1.86 -0.21
C TYR A 86 -5.87 -0.50 -0.51
N ALA A 87 -5.08 0.55 -0.71
CA ALA A 87 -5.58 1.90 -1.01
C ALA A 87 -6.42 1.92 -2.30
N ILE A 88 -5.95 1.26 -3.35
CA ILE A 88 -6.64 1.17 -4.64
C ILE A 88 -7.99 0.47 -4.50
N SER A 89 -8.08 -0.61 -3.71
CA SER A 89 -9.35 -1.29 -3.43
C SER A 89 -10.41 -0.39 -2.79
N LYS A 90 -9.99 0.70 -2.14
CA LYS A 90 -10.86 1.69 -1.49
C LYS A 90 -11.17 2.89 -2.39
N LEU A 91 -10.19 3.37 -3.15
CA LEU A 91 -10.34 4.52 -4.05
C LEU A 91 -11.13 4.18 -5.31
N TYR A 92 -10.97 2.95 -5.80
CA TYR A 92 -11.52 2.50 -7.09
C TYR A 92 -12.35 1.22 -6.92
N PRO A 93 -13.39 1.22 -6.05
CA PRO A 93 -14.13 0.01 -5.68
C PRO A 93 -14.94 -0.61 -6.83
N ASP A 94 -15.18 0.14 -7.91
CA ASP A 94 -15.93 -0.32 -9.07
C ASP A 94 -15.13 -1.31 -9.95
N TYR A 95 -13.79 -1.33 -9.81
CA TYR A 95 -12.93 -2.26 -10.54
C TYR A 95 -12.75 -3.55 -9.75
N LYS A 96 -12.93 -4.68 -10.42
CA LYS A 96 -12.80 -6.01 -9.81
C LYS A 96 -11.34 -6.41 -9.59
N GLN A 97 -10.44 -5.89 -10.41
CA GLN A 97 -9.01 -6.23 -10.35
C GLN A 97 -8.15 -4.98 -10.48
N ALA A 98 -7.10 -4.92 -9.67
CA ALA A 98 -5.99 -4.00 -9.83
C ALA A 98 -4.70 -4.79 -10.10
N ILE A 99 -4.01 -4.47 -11.18
CA ILE A 99 -2.66 -4.95 -11.46
C ILE A 99 -1.69 -3.93 -10.87
N MET A 100 -0.78 -4.39 -10.03
CA MET A 100 0.28 -3.54 -9.49
C MET A 100 1.57 -3.73 -10.28
N THR A 101 2.01 -2.70 -10.98
CA THR A 101 3.25 -2.71 -11.77
C THR A 101 4.28 -1.79 -11.14
N ILE A 102 5.45 -2.33 -10.80
CA ILE A 102 6.61 -1.56 -10.40
C ILE A 102 7.62 -1.50 -11.55
N PHE A 103 8.00 -0.29 -11.96
CA PHE A 103 8.90 -0.06 -13.09
C PHE A 103 10.29 0.32 -12.59
N PHE A 104 11.26 -0.59 -12.73
CA PHE A 104 12.66 -0.32 -12.39
C PHE A 104 13.42 0.21 -13.60
N VAL A 105 13.66 1.52 -13.64
CA VAL A 105 14.33 2.19 -14.78
C VAL A 105 15.73 1.63 -15.04
N LYS A 106 16.44 1.18 -13.99
CA LYS A 106 17.83 0.68 -14.10
C LYS A 106 17.97 -0.83 -14.25
N ASP A 107 16.90 -1.62 -14.04
CA ASP A 107 16.97 -3.09 -13.98
C ASP A 107 15.88 -3.78 -14.83
N GLY A 108 15.66 -3.27 -16.04
CA GLY A 108 14.97 -4.04 -17.09
C GLY A 108 13.47 -3.84 -17.23
N GLY A 109 12.87 -2.85 -16.55
CA GLY A 109 11.51 -2.39 -16.85
C GLY A 109 10.44 -2.88 -15.85
N PRO A 110 9.20 -3.14 -16.33
CA PRO A 110 8.05 -3.38 -15.47
C PRO A 110 8.02 -4.79 -14.88
N PHE A 111 7.60 -4.89 -13.62
CA PHE A 111 7.25 -6.13 -12.95
C PHE A 111 5.84 -5.98 -12.42
N SER A 112 4.93 -6.83 -12.88
CA SER A 112 3.51 -6.74 -12.57
C SER A 112 3.08 -7.88 -11.66
N MET A 113 2.35 -7.55 -10.60
CA MET A 113 1.75 -8.49 -9.66
C MET A 113 0.24 -8.35 -9.71
N CYS A 114 -0.45 -9.49 -9.69
CA CYS A 114 -1.89 -9.55 -9.46
C CYS A 114 -2.10 -9.83 -7.98
N PHE A 115 -2.60 -8.85 -7.25
CA PHE A 115 -2.99 -9.03 -5.87
C PHE A 115 -4.49 -9.23 -5.76
N ASP A 116 -4.92 -9.88 -4.70
CA ASP A 116 -6.33 -10.11 -4.42
C ASP A 116 -6.72 -9.63 -3.02
N LYS A 117 -7.87 -10.11 -2.55
CA LYS A 117 -8.40 -9.78 -1.23
C LYS A 117 -7.53 -10.34 -0.10
N GLU A 118 -6.93 -11.52 -0.28
CA GLU A 118 -6.07 -12.12 0.74
C GLU A 118 -4.82 -11.25 0.96
N ASP A 119 -4.30 -10.62 -0.09
CA ASP A 119 -3.19 -9.67 0.03
C ASP A 119 -3.55 -8.39 0.78
N GLN A 120 -4.81 -7.92 0.66
CA GLN A 120 -5.32 -6.79 1.45
C GLN A 120 -5.39 -7.16 2.93
N ASP A 121 -5.80 -8.39 3.25
CA ASP A 121 -5.87 -8.86 4.64
C ASP A 121 -4.47 -9.07 5.22
N LYS A 122 -3.53 -9.57 4.40
CA LYS A 122 -2.10 -9.64 4.72
C LYS A 122 -1.50 -8.26 5.01
N PHE A 123 -1.87 -7.23 4.23
CA PHE A 123 -1.48 -5.85 4.50
C PHE A 123 -1.94 -5.40 5.90
N LEU A 124 -3.22 -5.60 6.23
CA LEU A 124 -3.78 -5.22 7.53
C LEU A 124 -3.07 -5.94 8.69
N GLY A 125 -2.81 -7.24 8.54
CA GLY A 125 -2.06 -8.02 9.53
C GLY A 125 -0.63 -7.51 9.74
N MET A 126 0.09 -7.22 8.65
CA MET A 126 1.43 -6.63 8.70
C MET A 126 1.41 -5.25 9.38
N PHE A 127 0.46 -4.39 9.00
CA PHE A 127 0.36 -3.04 9.54
C PHE A 127 0.03 -3.05 11.04
N HIS A 128 -0.90 -3.90 11.47
CA HIS A 128 -1.20 -4.10 12.89
C HIS A 128 0.03 -4.59 13.67
N HIS A 129 0.80 -5.54 13.13
CA HIS A 129 2.02 -6.02 13.78
C HIS A 129 3.08 -4.91 13.93
N ILE A 130 3.32 -4.13 12.88
CA ILE A 130 4.26 -2.99 12.91
C ILE A 130 3.85 -1.97 13.99
N LEU A 131 2.55 -1.72 14.14
CA LEU A 131 2.05 -0.80 15.18
C LEU A 131 2.30 -1.31 16.59
N LEU A 132 2.04 -2.60 16.85
CA LEU A 132 2.33 -3.21 18.15
C LEU A 132 3.82 -3.11 18.50
N ASP A 133 4.69 -3.29 17.50
CA ASP A 133 6.14 -3.15 17.64
C ASP A 133 6.55 -1.72 18.00
N ILE A 134 6.00 -0.72 17.31
CA ILE A 134 6.28 0.70 17.58
C ILE A 134 5.79 1.13 18.97
N LEU A 135 4.64 0.61 19.39
CA LEU A 135 4.04 0.92 20.69
C LEU A 135 4.65 0.08 21.83
N CYS A 136 5.61 -0.81 21.53
CA CYS A 136 6.21 -1.74 22.49
C CYS A 136 5.19 -2.63 23.24
N LEU A 137 4.09 -3.00 22.57
CA LEU A 137 2.99 -3.78 23.15
C LEU A 137 3.13 -5.31 22.90
N LYS A 138 4.36 -5.82 22.79
CA LYS A 138 4.64 -7.25 22.54
C LYS A 138 4.33 -8.16 23.72
#